data_AF-A0A094GN61-F1
#
_entry.id   AF-A0A094GN61-F1
#
_cell.length_a   1.000
_cell.length_b   1.000
_cell.length_c   1.000
_cell.angle_alpha   90.00
_cell.angle_beta   90.00
_cell.angle_gamma   90.00
#
_symmetry.space_group_name_H-M   'P 1'
#
loop_
_entity.id
_entity.type
_entity.pdbx_description
1 polymer ?
#
loop_
_entity_poly.entity_id
_entity_poly.type
_entity_poly.pdbx_seq_one_letter_code
_entity_poly.pdbx_strand_id
1 'polypeptide(L)'
;MVEQEALQALGGFGEWIWGDDAETTVFALAFGDGKTLIFRFVVDQTEPESLATRVVNFFHGLKTINTRARFLGWASMLTKIWSSVATVWDECSDEPTVEDPDVVIDIYEARLTDNAPPQIMWKICHEVDLFNKYAYLLLPQDQLLVKQPTNTVDFKDLVRQHQLGGRGCTTLAHMPSSPQTKYVFKGIDFRTFLFGYESGHIREEVKIFYRSMELVCNMPPHPNVMFPA
;
A
#
# COMPACT_ATOMS: atom_id res chain seq x y z
N MET A 1 -7.68 6.01 18.37
CA MET A 1 -6.48 6.53 17.66
C MET A 1 -6.98 7.73 16.89
N VAL A 2 -6.74 8.95 17.38
CA VAL A 2 -7.44 10.16 16.94
C VAL A 2 -7.05 10.54 15.50
N GLU A 3 -5.90 10.06 15.01
CA GLU A 3 -5.36 10.42 13.71
C GLU A 3 -6.14 9.84 12.53
N GLN A 4 -6.96 8.81 12.73
CA GLN A 4 -7.67 8.10 11.65
C GLN A 4 -9.19 8.22 11.73
N GLU A 5 -9.72 9.05 12.64
CA GLU A 5 -11.17 9.13 12.91
C GLU A 5 -12.01 9.34 11.66
N ALA A 6 -11.55 10.18 10.73
CA ALA A 6 -12.25 10.45 9.48
C ALA A 6 -12.40 9.19 8.60
N LEU A 7 -11.34 8.39 8.46
CA LEU A 7 -11.36 7.17 7.66
C LEU A 7 -12.11 6.04 8.38
N GLN A 8 -11.97 5.97 9.71
CA GLN A 8 -12.72 5.03 10.56
C GLN A 8 -14.22 5.27 10.54
N ALA A 9 -14.66 6.52 10.41
CA ALA A 9 -16.07 6.86 10.25
C ALA A 9 -16.68 6.26 8.96
N LEU A 10 -15.85 5.98 7.95
CA LEU A 10 -16.25 5.32 6.70
C LEU A 10 -16.09 3.79 6.76
N GLY A 11 -15.76 3.22 7.92
CA GLY A 11 -15.48 1.79 8.04
C GLY A 11 -14.10 1.38 7.52
N GLY A 12 -13.27 2.34 7.12
CA GLY A 12 -11.90 2.12 6.70
C GLY A 12 -10.87 2.33 7.82
N PHE A 13 -9.61 2.00 7.56
CA PHE A 13 -8.49 2.37 8.43
C PHE A 13 -7.20 2.50 7.64
N GLY A 14 -6.32 3.37 8.14
CA GLY A 14 -4.98 3.57 7.59
C GLY A 14 -4.01 2.56 8.18
N GLU A 15 -3.22 1.90 7.33
CA GLU A 15 -2.31 0.84 7.75
C GLU A 15 -0.86 1.31 7.78
N TRP A 16 -0.35 1.79 6.65
CA TRP A 16 1.08 2.04 6.49
C TRP A 16 1.34 3.30 5.66
N ILE A 17 2.37 4.05 6.04
CA ILE A 17 2.88 5.21 5.30
C ILE A 17 4.38 5.02 5.13
N TRP A 18 4.88 5.25 3.92
CA TRP A 18 6.30 5.21 3.60
C TRP A 18 6.64 6.28 2.55
N GLY A 19 7.92 6.62 2.43
CA GLY A 19 8.41 7.53 1.40
C GLY A 19 9.29 6.79 0.40
N ASP A 20 9.52 7.42 -0.75
CA ASP A 20 10.54 6.99 -1.73
C ASP A 20 11.95 7.41 -1.28
N ASP A 21 12.99 6.77 -1.84
CA ASP A 21 14.39 7.11 -1.58
C ASP A 21 14.78 8.42 -2.28
N ALA A 22 14.05 8.81 -3.34
CA ALA A 22 14.23 10.10 -4.01
C ALA A 22 13.73 11.31 -3.20
N GLU A 23 13.04 11.08 -2.07
CA GLU A 23 12.44 12.10 -1.21
C GLU A 23 11.42 13.00 -1.91
N THR A 24 10.74 12.46 -2.93
CA THR A 24 9.76 13.19 -3.75
C THR A 24 8.32 12.74 -3.54
N THR A 25 8.14 11.59 -2.89
CA THR A 25 6.87 10.89 -2.83
C THR A 25 6.64 10.32 -1.43
N VAL A 26 5.39 10.37 -0.98
CA VAL A 26 4.92 9.65 0.21
C VAL A 26 3.70 8.83 -0.19
N PHE A 27 3.72 7.55 0.16
CA PHE A 27 2.62 6.63 -0.04
C PHE A 27 1.87 6.39 1.27
N ALA A 28 0.57 6.18 1.17
CA ALA A 28 -0.29 5.83 2.28
C ALA A 28 -1.21 4.67 1.86
N LEU A 29 -1.21 3.60 2.64
CA LEU A 29 -2.04 2.43 2.40
C LEU A 29 -3.24 2.43 3.34
N ALA A 30 -4.42 2.21 2.78
CA ALA A 30 -5.65 2.11 3.54
C ALA A 30 -6.50 0.90 3.12
N PHE A 31 -7.35 0.47 4.04
CA PHE A 31 -8.27 -0.66 3.89
C PHE A 31 -9.67 -0.20 4.24
N GLY A 32 -10.67 -0.76 3.58
CA GLY A 32 -12.08 -0.51 3.83
C GLY A 32 -12.93 -1.23 2.79
N ASP A 33 -14.14 -1.65 3.14
CA ASP A 33 -15.08 -2.31 2.23
C ASP A 33 -14.51 -3.51 1.44
N GLY A 34 -13.58 -4.24 2.08
CA GLY A 34 -12.87 -5.38 1.46
C GLY A 34 -11.78 -5.00 0.45
N LYS A 35 -11.55 -3.71 0.23
CA LYS A 35 -10.57 -3.15 -0.69
C LYS A 35 -9.29 -2.73 0.04
N THR A 36 -8.20 -2.70 -0.71
CA THR A 36 -6.90 -2.21 -0.25
C THR A 36 -6.36 -1.25 -1.29
N LEU A 37 -6.22 0.01 -0.92
CA LEU A 37 -5.88 1.09 -1.83
C LEU A 37 -4.57 1.76 -1.40
N ILE A 38 -3.73 2.07 -2.40
CA ILE A 38 -2.48 2.80 -2.21
C ILE A 38 -2.69 4.23 -2.69
N PHE A 39 -2.54 5.19 -1.80
CA PHE A 39 -2.59 6.61 -2.08
C PHE A 39 -1.17 7.16 -2.17
N ARG A 40 -0.97 8.17 -3.01
CA ARG A 40 0.33 8.80 -3.25
C ARG A 40 0.23 10.32 -3.19
N PHE A 41 1.17 10.91 -2.47
CA PHE A 41 1.42 12.34 -2.39
C PHE A 41 2.75 12.62 -3.09
N VAL A 42 2.72 13.39 -4.17
CA VAL A 42 3.91 13.77 -4.93
C VAL A 42 4.22 15.23 -4.68
N VAL A 43 5.50 15.57 -4.53
CA VAL A 43 5.93 16.95 -4.41
C VAL A 43 5.56 17.74 -5.67
N ASP A 44 4.89 18.88 -5.46
CA ASP A 44 4.66 19.88 -6.48
C ASP A 44 5.61 21.07 -6.22
N GLN A 45 6.57 21.24 -7.12
CA GLN A 45 7.54 22.34 -7.06
C GLN A 45 6.92 23.69 -7.41
N THR A 46 5.78 23.71 -8.09
CA THR A 46 5.05 24.92 -8.47
C THR A 46 4.15 25.42 -7.34
N GLU A 47 3.70 24.51 -6.47
CA GLU A 47 2.84 24.81 -5.31
C GLU A 47 3.46 24.30 -4.00
N PRO A 48 4.46 25.02 -3.43
CA PRO A 48 5.17 24.60 -2.21
C PRO A 48 4.29 24.52 -0.95
N GLU A 49 3.11 25.16 -0.98
CA GLU A 49 2.15 25.17 0.12
C GLU A 49 1.07 24.08 -0.01
N SER A 50 1.04 23.35 -1.12
CA SER A 50 0.07 22.27 -1.31
C SER A 50 0.24 21.17 -0.26
N LEU A 51 -0.87 20.51 0.07
CA LEU A 51 -0.90 19.40 1.02
C LEU A 51 0.15 18.34 0.67
N ALA A 52 0.21 17.91 -0.59
CA ALA A 52 1.14 16.86 -1.02
C ALA A 52 2.60 17.27 -0.80
N THR A 53 2.99 18.47 -1.24
CA THR A 53 4.33 19.01 -0.98
C THR A 53 4.65 19.11 0.51
N ARG A 54 3.68 19.52 1.32
CA ARG A 54 3.86 19.62 2.78
C ARG A 54 4.04 18.24 3.42
N VAL A 55 3.28 17.24 2.99
CA VAL A 55 3.38 15.84 3.46
C VAL A 55 4.78 15.30 3.12
N VAL A 56 5.19 15.40 1.86
CA VAL A 56 6.50 14.91 1.40
C VAL A 56 7.64 15.59 2.16
N ASN A 57 7.63 16.93 2.23
CA ASN A 57 8.68 17.67 2.91
C ASN A 57 8.77 17.32 4.40
N PHE A 58 7.63 17.17 5.09
CA PHE A 58 7.62 16.85 6.51
C PHE A 58 8.07 15.40 6.78
N PHE A 59 7.58 14.46 5.98
CA PHE A 59 7.92 13.03 6.12
C PHE A 59 9.43 12.81 5.98
N HIS A 60 10.03 13.42 4.97
CA HIS A 60 11.47 13.29 4.66
C HIS A 60 12.36 14.28 5.44
N GLY A 61 11.78 15.15 6.27
CA GLY A 61 12.55 16.13 7.04
C GLY A 61 13.21 17.24 6.19
N LEU A 62 12.66 17.52 5.01
CA LEU A 62 13.15 18.55 4.10
C LEU A 62 12.88 19.95 4.65
N LYS A 63 13.87 20.85 4.50
CA LYS A 63 13.77 22.22 4.99
C LYS A 63 12.85 23.05 4.10
N THR A 64 11.71 23.46 4.65
CA THR A 64 10.84 24.45 4.01
C THR A 64 11.14 25.86 4.52
N ILE A 65 11.24 26.84 3.62
CA ILE A 65 11.46 28.26 3.96
C ILE A 65 10.21 28.87 4.61
N ASN A 66 9.02 28.36 4.24
CA ASN A 66 7.74 28.86 4.72
C ASN A 66 7.27 28.09 5.97
N THR A 67 7.15 28.80 7.10
CA THR A 67 6.69 28.23 8.37
C THR A 67 5.21 27.84 8.34
N ARG A 68 4.37 28.44 7.49
CA ARG A 68 2.96 28.07 7.31
C ARG A 68 2.79 26.75 6.56
N ALA A 69 3.82 26.29 5.85
CA ALA A 69 3.82 25.01 5.15
C ALA A 69 4.13 23.81 6.07
N ARG A 70 4.38 24.02 7.36
CA ARG A 70 4.79 22.93 8.27
C ARG A 70 3.61 22.32 9.03
N PHE A 71 3.69 21.03 9.32
CA PHE A 71 2.84 20.40 10.32
C PHE A 71 3.38 20.68 11.72
N LEU A 72 2.50 20.74 12.72
CA LEU A 72 2.88 20.94 14.13
C LEU A 72 3.62 19.74 14.73
N GLY A 73 3.48 18.56 14.10
CA GLY A 73 4.09 17.32 14.53
C GLY A 73 3.59 16.14 13.68
N TRP A 74 4.14 14.95 13.97
CA TRP A 74 3.81 13.72 13.24
C TRP A 74 2.31 13.41 13.24
N ALA A 75 1.66 13.48 14.41
CA ALA A 75 0.22 13.26 14.53
C ALA A 75 -0.60 14.21 13.64
N SER A 76 -0.21 15.49 13.53
CA SER A 76 -0.89 16.46 12.67
C SER A 76 -0.75 16.12 11.18
N MET A 77 0.41 15.61 10.75
CA MET A 77 0.61 15.13 9.38
C MET A 77 -0.25 13.88 9.12
N LEU A 78 -0.23 12.91 10.04
CA LEU A 78 -1.03 11.68 9.93
C LEU A 78 -2.52 11.99 9.81
N THR A 79 -3.05 12.85 10.69
CA THR A 79 -4.46 13.30 10.60
C THR A 79 -4.77 13.90 9.23
N LYS A 80 -3.84 14.67 8.65
CA LYS A 80 -4.04 15.29 7.33
C LYS A 80 -3.97 14.30 6.18
N ILE A 81 -3.08 13.32 6.23
CA ILE A 81 -3.05 12.21 5.26
C ILE A 81 -4.38 11.46 5.31
N TRP A 82 -4.79 10.98 6.48
CA TRP A 82 -5.98 10.12 6.60
C TRP A 82 -7.30 10.86 6.37
N SER A 83 -7.40 12.14 6.75
CA SER A 83 -8.57 12.95 6.40
C SER A 83 -8.68 13.24 4.91
N SER A 84 -7.56 13.38 4.20
CA SER A 84 -7.56 13.57 2.75
C SER A 84 -7.93 12.29 2.02
N VAL A 85 -7.40 11.15 2.48
CA VAL A 85 -7.83 9.82 2.01
C VAL A 85 -9.33 9.62 2.24
N ALA A 86 -9.83 9.91 3.44
CA ALA A 86 -11.25 9.79 3.75
C ALA A 86 -12.13 10.72 2.88
N THR A 87 -11.64 11.89 2.49
CA THR A 87 -12.37 12.83 1.63
C THR A 87 -12.67 12.24 0.24
N VAL A 88 -11.75 11.42 -0.28
CA VAL A 88 -11.85 10.86 -1.64
C VAL A 88 -12.29 9.40 -1.67
N TRP A 89 -12.34 8.73 -0.51
CA TRP A 89 -12.53 7.29 -0.38
C TRP A 89 -13.77 6.77 -1.12
N ASP A 90 -14.94 7.33 -0.83
CA ASP A 90 -16.21 6.86 -1.39
C ASP A 90 -16.17 6.94 -2.93
N GLU A 91 -15.73 8.08 -3.48
CA GLU A 91 -15.67 8.30 -4.92
C GLU A 91 -14.62 7.41 -5.59
N CYS A 92 -13.39 7.37 -5.06
CA CYS A 92 -12.31 6.63 -5.70
C CYS A 92 -12.48 5.12 -5.57
N SER A 93 -13.09 4.65 -4.47
CA SER A 93 -13.27 3.21 -4.24
C SER A 93 -14.32 2.61 -5.18
N ASP A 94 -15.29 3.39 -5.64
CA ASP A 94 -16.33 2.94 -6.59
C ASP A 94 -15.84 2.89 -8.04
N GLU A 95 -14.65 3.40 -8.34
CA GLU A 95 -14.07 3.32 -9.69
C GLU A 95 -13.75 1.88 -10.10
N PRO A 96 -14.18 1.42 -11.28
CA PRO A 96 -14.03 0.02 -11.70
C PRO A 96 -12.58 -0.46 -11.79
N THR A 97 -11.63 0.42 -12.10
CA THR A 97 -10.22 0.05 -12.29
C THR A 97 -9.40 0.18 -11.01
N VAL A 98 -9.99 0.64 -9.89
CA VAL A 98 -9.22 0.91 -8.66
C VAL A 98 -8.58 -0.34 -8.04
N GLU A 99 -9.11 -1.52 -8.38
CA GLU A 99 -8.62 -2.81 -7.91
C GLU A 99 -7.56 -3.44 -8.85
N ASP A 100 -7.23 -2.77 -9.96
CA ASP A 100 -6.15 -3.22 -10.84
C ASP A 100 -4.82 -3.25 -10.08
N PRO A 101 -3.97 -4.27 -10.30
CA PRO A 101 -2.84 -4.56 -9.43
C PRO A 101 -1.69 -3.54 -9.55
N ASP A 102 -1.73 -2.66 -10.55
CA ASP A 102 -0.74 -1.60 -10.80
C ASP A 102 -1.24 -0.20 -10.38
N VAL A 103 -2.41 -0.12 -9.74
CA VAL A 103 -3.03 1.17 -9.40
C VAL A 103 -2.44 1.79 -8.15
N VAL A 104 -2.17 3.09 -8.27
CA VAL A 104 -1.88 4.03 -7.19
C VAL A 104 -2.79 5.25 -7.38
N ILE A 105 -3.34 5.79 -6.31
CA ILE A 105 -4.25 6.93 -6.33
C ILE A 105 -3.49 8.19 -5.92
N ASP A 106 -3.27 9.12 -6.84
CA ASP A 106 -2.65 10.40 -6.50
C ASP A 106 -3.64 11.28 -5.75
N ILE A 107 -3.23 11.83 -4.61
CA ILE A 107 -3.98 12.87 -3.88
C ILE A 107 -3.28 14.21 -4.11
N TYR A 108 -4.05 15.20 -4.55
CA TYR A 108 -3.55 16.56 -4.80
C TYR A 108 -4.60 17.61 -4.43
N GLU A 109 -4.16 18.87 -4.31
CA GLU A 109 -5.05 20.00 -4.12
C GLU A 109 -5.26 20.74 -5.44
N ALA A 110 -6.51 21.06 -5.78
CA ALA A 110 -6.80 21.92 -6.93
C ALA A 110 -7.80 23.02 -6.56
N ARG A 111 -7.66 24.17 -7.20
CA ARG A 111 -8.65 25.24 -7.15
C ARG A 111 -9.54 25.13 -8.38
N LEU A 112 -10.83 24.88 -8.16
CA LEU A 112 -11.80 24.81 -9.26
C LEU A 112 -12.08 26.18 -9.88
N THR A 113 -11.88 27.26 -9.11
CA THR A 113 -11.94 28.66 -9.56
C THR A 113 -10.99 29.53 -8.72
N ASP A 114 -10.56 30.69 -9.22
CA ASP A 114 -9.59 31.57 -8.56
C ASP A 114 -10.00 31.97 -7.12
N ASN A 115 -11.30 32.05 -6.85
CA ASN A 115 -11.86 32.46 -5.57
C ASN A 115 -12.30 31.29 -4.66
N ALA A 116 -12.24 30.04 -5.14
CA ALA A 116 -12.61 28.88 -4.34
C ALA A 116 -11.45 28.45 -3.42
N PRO A 117 -11.76 27.94 -2.21
CA PRO A 117 -10.75 27.26 -1.42
C PRO A 117 -10.21 26.03 -2.19
N PRO A 118 -8.93 25.66 -2.01
CA PRO A 118 -8.40 24.42 -2.54
C PRO A 118 -9.23 23.24 -2.05
N GLN A 119 -9.51 22.31 -2.96
CA GLN A 119 -10.21 21.07 -2.65
C GLN A 119 -9.26 19.89 -2.85
N ILE A 120 -9.45 18.85 -2.04
CA ILE A 120 -8.74 17.58 -2.22
C ILE A 120 -9.35 16.90 -3.44
N MET A 121 -8.50 16.66 -4.42
CA MET A 121 -8.81 15.93 -5.64
C MET A 121 -8.01 14.65 -5.67
N TRP A 122 -8.43 13.72 -6.52
CA TRP A 122 -7.73 12.46 -6.74
C TRP A 122 -7.69 12.11 -8.22
N LYS A 123 -6.81 11.17 -8.57
CA LYS A 123 -6.80 10.51 -9.88
C LYS A 123 -6.18 9.12 -9.75
N ILE A 124 -6.68 8.17 -10.55
CA ILE A 124 -6.06 6.86 -10.70
C ILE A 124 -4.84 6.98 -11.59
N CYS A 125 -3.73 6.40 -11.13
CA CYS A 125 -2.48 6.29 -11.86
C CYS A 125 -2.12 4.81 -12.00
N HIS A 126 -2.03 4.34 -13.24
CA HIS A 126 -1.54 3.00 -13.55
C HIS A 126 -0.01 3.02 -13.64
N GLU A 127 0.65 2.39 -12.68
CA GLU A 127 2.10 2.29 -12.59
C GLU A 127 2.64 1.12 -13.44
N VAL A 128 2.20 1.02 -14.70
CA VAL A 128 2.45 -0.11 -15.61
C VAL A 128 3.93 -0.48 -15.68
N ASP A 129 4.81 0.52 -15.78
CA ASP A 129 6.26 0.29 -15.89
C ASP A 129 6.86 -0.29 -14.60
N LEU A 130 6.43 0.21 -13.44
CA LEU A 130 6.85 -0.32 -12.14
C LEU A 130 6.25 -1.69 -11.90
N PHE A 131 4.99 -1.90 -12.26
CA PHE A 131 4.32 -3.17 -12.15
C PHE A 131 4.98 -4.25 -13.03
N ASN A 132 5.35 -3.91 -14.26
CA ASN A 132 6.09 -4.82 -15.13
C ASN A 132 7.47 -5.18 -14.56
N LYS A 133 8.18 -4.22 -13.95
CA LYS A 133 9.44 -4.50 -13.23
C LYS A 133 9.21 -5.43 -12.06
N TYR A 134 8.15 -5.22 -11.29
CA TYR A 134 7.74 -6.11 -10.21
C TYR A 134 7.43 -7.52 -10.73
N ALA A 135 6.59 -7.65 -11.74
CA ALA A 135 6.23 -8.93 -12.34
C ALA A 135 7.46 -9.69 -12.87
N TYR A 136 8.42 -8.98 -13.46
CA TYR A 136 9.68 -9.57 -13.93
C TYR A 136 10.59 -10.08 -12.80
N LEU A 137 10.47 -9.53 -11.59
CA LEU A 137 11.21 -10.01 -10.43
C LEU A 137 10.66 -11.32 -9.88
N LEU A 138 9.38 -11.60 -10.11
CA LEU A 138 8.74 -12.81 -9.63
C LEU A 138 9.13 -14.00 -10.49
N LEU A 139 9.50 -15.11 -9.85
CA LEU A 139 9.70 -16.38 -10.53
C LEU A 139 8.35 -16.95 -10.99
N PRO A 140 8.29 -17.50 -12.22
CA PRO A 140 7.22 -18.39 -12.61
C PRO A 140 7.03 -19.54 -11.62
N GLN A 141 5.78 -19.96 -11.41
CA GLN A 141 5.43 -20.99 -10.43
C GLN A 141 6.17 -22.32 -10.67
N ASP A 142 6.39 -22.70 -11.93
CA ASP A 142 7.06 -23.93 -12.35
C ASP A 142 8.56 -23.95 -12.03
N GLN A 143 9.13 -22.80 -11.64
CA GLN A 143 10.51 -22.70 -11.18
C GLN A 143 10.66 -22.87 -9.66
N LEU A 144 9.57 -22.99 -8.92
CA LEU A 144 9.61 -23.26 -7.48
C LEU A 144 9.91 -24.75 -7.22
N LEU A 145 10.95 -25.02 -6.43
CA LEU A 145 11.36 -26.38 -6.10
C LEU A 145 10.51 -26.96 -4.95
N VAL A 146 9.22 -27.23 -5.21
CA VAL A 146 8.29 -27.82 -4.23
C VAL A 146 8.00 -29.30 -4.54
N LYS A 147 8.06 -30.17 -3.53
CA LYS A 147 7.85 -31.64 -3.67
C LYS A 147 6.45 -32.05 -4.12
N GLN A 148 5.44 -31.21 -3.87
CA GLN A 148 4.04 -31.51 -4.20
C GLN A 148 3.39 -30.30 -4.89
N PRO A 149 2.42 -30.53 -5.80
CA PRO A 149 1.63 -29.45 -6.36
C PRO A 149 0.96 -28.67 -5.24
N THR A 150 1.26 -27.38 -5.15
CA THR A 150 0.57 -26.47 -4.22
C THR A 150 -0.75 -26.08 -4.86
N ASN A 151 -1.84 -26.08 -4.07
CA ASN A 151 -3.07 -25.46 -4.56
C ASN A 151 -2.78 -23.99 -4.82
N THR A 152 -3.35 -23.44 -5.88
CA THR A 152 -3.23 -22.03 -6.19
C THR A 152 -4.58 -21.38 -6.00
N VAL A 153 -4.54 -20.16 -5.46
CA VAL A 153 -5.69 -19.28 -5.32
C VAL A 153 -5.33 -18.00 -6.03
N ASP A 154 -6.26 -17.45 -6.81
CA ASP A 154 -6.04 -16.15 -7.44
C ASP A 154 -5.93 -15.10 -6.34
N PHE A 155 -4.92 -14.24 -6.41
CA PHE A 155 -4.69 -13.22 -5.40
C PHE A 155 -5.89 -12.26 -5.28
N LYS A 156 -6.59 -12.00 -6.38
CA LYS A 156 -7.81 -11.16 -6.39
C LYS A 156 -8.98 -11.78 -5.62
N ASP A 157 -8.98 -13.10 -5.44
CA ASP A 157 -10.03 -13.80 -4.71
C ASP A 157 -9.83 -13.71 -3.19
N LEU A 158 -8.74 -13.11 -2.72
CA LEU A 158 -8.48 -12.91 -1.30
C LEU A 158 -9.06 -11.58 -0.80
N VAL A 159 -10.00 -11.66 0.13
CA VAL A 159 -10.46 -10.48 0.88
C VAL A 159 -9.50 -10.23 2.02
N ARG A 160 -8.77 -9.12 1.93
CA ARG A 160 -7.76 -8.69 2.91
C ARG A 160 -8.43 -7.95 4.06
N GLN A 161 -8.01 -8.25 5.28
CA GLN A 161 -8.58 -7.63 6.49
C GLN A 161 -7.65 -6.60 7.10
N HIS A 162 -6.49 -7.01 7.63
CA HIS A 162 -5.47 -6.14 8.20
C HIS A 162 -4.11 -6.84 8.21
N GLN A 163 -3.02 -6.09 8.18
CA GLN A 163 -1.66 -6.61 8.28
C GLN A 163 -1.37 -7.07 9.71
N LEU A 164 -0.73 -8.22 9.82
CA LEU A 164 -0.37 -8.86 11.09
C LEU A 164 1.03 -8.43 11.57
N GLY A 165 1.64 -7.44 10.90
CA GLY A 165 3.01 -6.98 11.12
C GLY A 165 4.08 -7.89 10.49
N GLY A 166 5.35 -7.57 10.75
CA GLY A 166 6.51 -8.25 10.17
C GLY A 166 7.02 -7.63 8.87
N ARG A 167 8.13 -8.16 8.33
CA ARG A 167 8.67 -7.75 7.02
C ARG A 167 7.83 -8.34 5.88
N GLY A 168 7.63 -7.56 4.81
CA GLY A 168 6.82 -7.91 3.65
C GLY A 168 5.32 -7.79 3.87
N CYS A 169 4.53 -8.38 2.97
CA CYS A 169 3.07 -8.41 3.09
C CYS A 169 2.64 -9.67 3.87
N THR A 170 2.42 -9.51 5.18
CA THR A 170 1.73 -10.53 6.00
C THR A 170 0.36 -9.99 6.40
N THR A 171 -0.69 -10.47 5.75
CA THR A 171 -2.04 -9.93 5.89
C THR A 171 -3.02 -11.03 6.26
N LEU A 172 -3.88 -10.76 7.25
CA LEU A 172 -5.01 -11.63 7.54
C LEU A 172 -6.00 -11.54 6.38
N ALA A 173 -6.39 -12.68 5.84
CA ALA A 173 -7.27 -12.76 4.68
C ALA A 173 -8.35 -13.84 4.88
N HIS A 174 -9.38 -13.79 4.05
CA HIS A 174 -10.35 -14.86 3.90
C HIS A 174 -10.81 -14.97 2.44
N MET A 175 -11.40 -16.12 2.10
CA MET A 175 -12.11 -16.25 0.84
C MET A 175 -13.51 -15.61 0.96
N PRO A 176 -14.06 -15.02 -0.12
CA PRO A 176 -15.44 -14.55 -0.16
C PRO A 176 -16.45 -15.66 0.18
N SER A 177 -16.18 -16.89 -0.26
CA SER A 177 -17.04 -18.06 -0.04
C SER A 177 -17.00 -18.59 1.39
N SER A 178 -15.98 -18.27 2.18
CA SER A 178 -15.82 -18.75 3.56
C SER A 178 -15.26 -17.67 4.50
N PRO A 179 -16.02 -16.59 4.79
CA PRO A 179 -15.53 -15.47 5.60
C PRO A 179 -15.11 -15.82 7.04
N GLN A 180 -15.62 -16.94 7.55
CA GLN A 180 -15.31 -17.45 8.89
C GLN A 180 -13.94 -18.15 8.94
N THR A 181 -13.45 -18.67 7.81
CA THR A 181 -12.13 -19.31 7.73
C THR A 181 -11.08 -18.24 7.47
N LYS A 182 -10.15 -18.10 8.41
CA LYS A 182 -9.07 -17.11 8.32
C LYS A 182 -7.80 -17.76 7.79
N TYR A 183 -7.15 -17.07 6.87
CA TYR A 183 -5.87 -17.41 6.30
C TYR A 183 -4.88 -16.28 6.58
N VAL A 184 -3.59 -16.61 6.50
CA VAL A 184 -2.53 -15.60 6.49
C VAL A 184 -1.95 -15.57 5.09
N PHE A 185 -2.20 -14.50 4.36
CA PHE A 185 -1.48 -14.22 3.14
C PHE A 185 -0.09 -13.73 3.51
N LYS A 186 0.94 -14.45 3.05
CA LYS A 186 2.33 -14.01 3.14
C LYS A 186 2.93 -14.01 1.75
N GLY A 187 3.38 -12.86 1.27
CA GLY A 187 3.90 -12.75 -0.09
C GLY A 187 4.66 -11.46 -0.36
N ILE A 188 5.15 -11.35 -1.59
CA ILE A 188 5.71 -10.12 -2.15
C ILE A 188 4.64 -9.54 -3.08
N ASP A 189 3.81 -8.65 -2.56
CA ASP A 189 2.81 -7.90 -3.34
C ASP A 189 3.44 -6.65 -3.99
N PHE A 190 2.68 -5.97 -4.86
CA PHE A 190 3.17 -4.77 -5.53
C PHE A 190 3.52 -3.65 -4.54
N ARG A 191 2.80 -3.53 -3.42
CA ARG A 191 3.16 -2.64 -2.30
C ARG A 191 4.56 -2.92 -1.75
N THR A 192 4.87 -4.19 -1.47
CA THR A 192 6.19 -4.59 -0.95
C THR A 192 7.28 -4.21 -1.95
N PHE A 193 6.99 -4.33 -3.25
CA PHE A 193 7.86 -3.82 -4.30
C PHE A 193 8.02 -2.30 -4.24
N LEU A 194 6.94 -1.53 -4.20
CA LEU A 194 6.98 -0.06 -4.12
C LEU A 194 7.77 0.45 -2.90
N PHE A 195 7.76 -0.29 -1.79
CA PHE A 195 8.55 0.05 -0.60
C PHE A 195 10.06 -0.17 -0.78
N GLY A 196 10.49 -1.13 -1.61
CA GLY A 196 11.87 -1.61 -1.63
C GLY A 196 12.59 -1.55 -2.98
N TYR A 197 11.93 -1.08 -4.05
CA TYR A 197 12.49 -1.16 -5.40
C TYR A 197 13.68 -0.23 -5.63
N GLU A 198 13.72 0.95 -5.01
CA GLU A 198 14.78 1.95 -5.20
C GLU A 198 16.08 1.53 -4.50
N SER A 199 15.98 1.13 -3.23
CA SER A 199 17.11 0.54 -2.49
C SER A 199 17.66 -0.76 -3.10
N GLY A 200 16.93 -1.40 -4.02
CA GLY A 200 17.28 -2.69 -4.61
C GLY A 200 17.10 -3.89 -3.67
N HIS A 201 16.72 -3.66 -2.41
CA HIS A 201 16.51 -4.71 -1.40
C HIS A 201 15.38 -5.68 -1.78
N ILE A 202 14.44 -5.24 -2.63
CA ILE A 202 13.33 -6.09 -3.09
C ILE A 202 13.80 -7.40 -3.73
N ARG A 203 14.95 -7.41 -4.42
CA ARG A 203 15.50 -8.64 -5.03
C ARG A 203 15.86 -9.69 -3.99
N GLU A 204 16.42 -9.25 -2.86
CA GLU A 204 16.77 -10.15 -1.77
C GLU A 204 15.53 -10.60 -1.00
N GLU A 205 14.56 -9.72 -0.77
CA GLU A 205 13.27 -10.08 -0.16
C GLU A 205 12.53 -11.16 -0.99
N VAL A 206 12.50 -11.01 -2.32
CA VAL A 206 11.94 -12.03 -3.24
C VAL A 206 12.68 -13.37 -3.13
N LYS A 207 14.02 -13.37 -3.14
CA LYS A 207 14.81 -14.60 -2.97
C LYS A 207 14.57 -15.25 -1.61
N ILE A 208 14.50 -14.46 -0.54
CA ILE A 208 14.24 -14.95 0.83
C ILE A 208 12.85 -15.57 0.89
N PHE A 209 11.85 -14.94 0.28
CA PHE A 209 10.50 -15.46 0.20
C PHE A 209 10.46 -16.84 -0.47
N TYR A 210 11.04 -16.98 -1.67
CA TYR A 210 11.05 -18.26 -2.37
C TYR A 210 11.80 -19.37 -1.61
N ARG A 211 12.97 -19.07 -1.05
CA ARG A 211 13.71 -20.03 -0.23
C ARG A 211 12.93 -20.47 1.01
N SER A 212 12.19 -19.53 1.62
CA SER A 212 11.34 -19.84 2.77
C SER A 212 10.17 -20.74 2.36
N MET A 213 9.55 -20.48 1.21
CA MET A 213 8.47 -21.32 0.66
C MET A 213 8.98 -22.72 0.33
N GLU A 214 10.10 -22.85 -0.38
CA GLU A 214 10.73 -24.14 -0.69
C GLU A 214 11.07 -24.91 0.59
N LEU A 215 11.61 -24.25 1.62
CA LEU A 215 11.92 -24.89 2.89
C LEU A 215 10.64 -25.47 3.51
N VAL A 216 9.60 -24.66 3.69
CA VAL A 216 8.37 -25.09 4.37
C VAL A 216 7.64 -26.18 3.59
N CYS A 217 7.51 -26.04 2.27
CA CYS A 217 6.85 -27.04 1.42
C CYS A 217 7.61 -28.38 1.38
N ASN A 218 8.92 -28.38 1.63
CA ASN A 218 9.75 -29.59 1.57
C ASN A 218 10.01 -30.23 2.94
N MET A 219 9.62 -29.57 4.05
CA MET A 219 9.71 -30.14 5.39
C MET A 219 8.76 -31.35 5.54
N PRO A 220 9.15 -32.37 6.33
CA PRO A 220 8.23 -33.43 6.73
C PRO A 220 7.03 -32.88 7.52
N PRO A 221 5.84 -33.47 7.41
CA PRO A 221 4.68 -33.09 8.21
C PRO A 221 4.99 -33.12 9.71
N HIS A 222 4.61 -32.05 10.43
CA HIS A 222 4.81 -31.94 11.86
C HIS A 222 3.59 -31.26 12.52
N PRO A 223 3.07 -31.77 13.65
CA PRO A 223 1.81 -31.29 14.24
C PRO A 223 1.86 -29.81 14.68
N ASN A 224 3.05 -29.28 14.95
CA ASN A 224 3.24 -27.89 15.38
C ASN A 224 3.74 -26.96 14.26
N VAL A 225 3.75 -27.44 13.01
CA VAL A 225 4.14 -26.63 11.83
C VAL A 225 2.97 -26.57 10.88
N MET A 226 2.46 -25.37 10.66
CA MET A 226 1.39 -25.14 9.69
C MET A 226 1.94 -25.21 8.28
N PHE A 227 1.36 -26.07 7.44
CA PHE A 227 1.71 -26.12 6.02
C PHE A 227 1.00 -25.00 5.25
N PRO A 228 1.63 -24.45 4.20
CA PRO A 228 0.97 -23.57 3.25
C PRO A 228 -0.25 -24.28 2.64
N ALA A 229 -1.37 -23.57 2.55
CA ALA A 229 -2.62 -24.05 1.97
C ALA A 229 -2.57 -24.03 0.43
#